data_AF-A0A416SUR6-F1
#
_entry.id   AF-A0A416SUR6-F1
#
_cell.length_a   1.000
_cell.length_b   1.000
_cell.length_c   1.000
_cell.angle_alpha   90.00
_cell.angle_beta   90.00
_cell.angle_gamma   90.00
#
_symmetry.space_group_name_H-M   'P 1'
#
loop_
_entity.id
_entity.type
_entity.pdbx_description
1 polymer ?
#
loop_
_entity_poly.entity_id
_entity_poly.type
_entity_poly.pdbx_seq_one_letter_code
_entity_poly.pdbx_strand_id
1 'polypeptide(L)'
;MCKPLLENILNIKIRDIVYVDYEETIQMTAKSKGIRLDIYVEDDDNTVFNLEMQTTTYKELPKRSRYYQGIIDLNMIEKGESYDILKESYVIFICTFDFFEKGRSVYEFDKA
;
A
#
# COMPACT_ATOMS: atom_id res chain seq x y z
N MET A 1 6.52 -12.27 13.65
CA MET A 1 6.77 -11.11 14.54
C MET A 1 6.19 -9.78 14.02
N CYS A 2 5.76 -9.65 12.75
CA CYS A 2 5.25 -8.38 12.21
C CYS A 2 3.79 -8.05 12.56
N LYS A 3 2.89 -9.04 12.70
CA LYS A 3 1.44 -8.79 12.85
C LYS A 3 1.06 -7.83 14.00
N PRO A 4 1.47 -8.07 15.27
CA PRO A 4 1.06 -7.19 16.36
C PRO A 4 1.63 -5.77 16.25
N LEU A 5 2.82 -5.62 15.63
CA LEU A 5 3.40 -4.30 15.39
C LEU A 5 2.58 -3.55 14.34
N LEU A 6 2.23 -4.21 13.24
CA LEU A 6 1.43 -3.62 12.18
C LEU A 6 0.02 -3.28 12.67
N GLU A 7 -0.64 -4.18 13.40
CA GLU A 7 -1.94 -3.90 14.03
C GLU A 7 -1.88 -2.67 14.95
N ASN A 8 -0.79 -2.49 15.70
CA ASN A 8 -0.62 -1.31 16.56
C ASN A 8 -0.31 -0.02 15.79
N ILE A 9 0.51 -0.07 14.74
CA ILE A 9 0.85 1.11 13.92
C ILE A 9 -0.37 1.57 13.13
N LEU A 10 -1.12 0.62 12.57
CA LEU A 10 -2.29 0.87 11.73
C LEU A 10 -3.57 1.07 12.55
N ASN A 11 -3.57 0.63 13.81
CA ASN A 11 -4.75 0.57 14.67
C ASN A 11 -5.91 -0.22 14.04
N ILE A 12 -5.59 -1.32 13.34
CA ILE A 12 -6.56 -2.25 12.71
C ILE A 12 -6.30 -3.69 13.18
N LYS A 13 -7.31 -4.56 13.03
CA LYS A 13 -7.15 -6.01 13.14
C LYS A 13 -6.74 -6.55 11.79
N ILE A 14 -5.59 -7.20 11.72
CA ILE A 14 -5.12 -7.80 10.46
C ILE A 14 -5.69 -9.21 10.38
N ARG A 15 -6.30 -9.60 9.27
CA ARG A 15 -6.77 -10.96 9.05
C ARG A 15 -5.59 -11.84 8.68
N ASP A 16 -5.00 -11.57 7.52
CA ASP A 16 -3.90 -12.33 6.94
C ASP A 16 -2.78 -11.39 6.45
N ILE A 17 -1.53 -11.77 6.72
CA ILE A 17 -0.35 -11.05 6.19
C ILE A 17 0.24 -11.90 5.08
N VAL A 18 0.25 -11.36 3.87
CA VAL A 18 0.95 -11.94 2.74
C VAL A 18 2.24 -11.16 2.53
N TYR A 19 3.36 -11.84 2.81
CA TYR A 19 4.64 -11.30 2.37
C TYR A 19 4.73 -11.59 0.88
N VAL A 20 4.71 -10.54 0.07
CA VAL A 20 4.88 -10.67 -1.37
C VAL A 20 6.33 -11.11 -1.58
N ASP A 21 6.51 -12.28 -2.19
CA ASP A 21 7.84 -12.83 -2.42
C ASP A 21 8.66 -11.83 -3.26
N TYR A 22 9.96 -11.73 -2.99
CA TYR A 22 10.85 -10.71 -3.57
C TYR A 22 10.82 -10.64 -5.12
N GLU A 23 10.33 -11.68 -5.78
CA GLU A 23 10.27 -11.85 -7.23
C GLU A 23 8.91 -11.48 -7.85
N GLU A 24 7.83 -11.28 -7.07
CA GLU A 24 6.52 -10.91 -7.61
C GLU A 24 6.44 -9.40 -7.90
N THR A 25 6.82 -9.06 -9.14
CA THR A 25 6.56 -7.72 -9.70
C THR A 25 5.19 -7.69 -10.33
N ILE A 26 4.31 -6.82 -9.84
CA ILE A 26 3.03 -6.56 -10.52
C ILE A 26 3.33 -5.71 -11.76
N GLN A 27 3.24 -6.36 -12.92
CA GLN A 27 3.41 -5.72 -14.21
C GLN A 27 2.11 -5.80 -15.02
N MET A 28 1.46 -4.65 -15.20
CA MET A 28 0.19 -4.58 -15.92
C MET A 28 0.32 -4.79 -17.43
N THR A 29 1.35 -4.19 -18.02
CA THR A 29 1.64 -4.31 -19.45
C THR A 29 3.15 -4.37 -19.66
N ALA A 30 3.58 -4.87 -20.83
CA ALA A 30 5.00 -4.90 -21.19
C ALA A 30 5.68 -3.52 -21.18
N LYS A 31 4.91 -2.42 -21.30
CA LYS A 31 5.42 -1.03 -21.33
C LYS A 31 5.23 -0.26 -20.02
N SER A 32 4.42 -0.76 -19.09
CA SER A 32 4.19 -0.07 -17.81
C SER A 32 5.35 -0.28 -16.85
N LYS A 33 5.59 0.71 -15.99
CA LYS A 33 6.52 0.56 -14.87
C LYS A 33 5.93 -0.44 -13.86
N GLY A 34 6.52 -1.62 -13.75
CA GLY A 34 6.10 -2.58 -12.72
C GLY A 34 6.28 -1.99 -11.31
N ILE A 35 5.48 -2.48 -10.38
CA ILE A 35 5.66 -2.19 -8.95
C ILE A 35 6.01 -3.48 -8.22
N ARG A 36 6.77 -3.35 -7.14
CA ARG A 36 7.05 -4.44 -6.21
C ARG A 36 6.56 -3.98 -4.85
N LEU A 37 5.64 -4.75 -4.29
CA LEU A 37 5.06 -4.48 -2.98
C LEU A 37 5.94 -5.15 -1.93
N ASP A 38 6.27 -4.45 -0.84
CA ASP A 38 7.08 -5.04 0.23
C ASP A 38 6.22 -5.95 1.12
N ILE A 39 5.05 -5.47 1.58
CA ILE A 39 4.08 -6.25 2.37
C ILE A 39 2.67 -5.93 1.91
N TYR A 40 1.90 -6.95 1.54
CA TYR A 40 0.50 -6.84 1.15
C TYR A 40 -0.38 -7.54 2.18
N VAL A 41 -1.37 -6.84 2.71
CA VAL A 41 -2.22 -7.32 3.80
C VAL A 41 -3.67 -7.08 3.46
N GLU A 42 -4.53 -8.03 3.82
CA GLU A 42 -5.98 -7.84 3.84
C GLU A 42 -6.50 -7.99 5.26
N ASP A 43 -7.43 -7.12 5.65
CA ASP A 43 -8.14 -7.21 6.93
C ASP A 43 -9.47 -7.99 6.81
N ASP A 44 -10.22 -8.04 7.91
CA ASP A 44 -11.51 -8.72 7.97
C ASP A 44 -12.63 -7.95 7.25
N ASP A 45 -12.45 -6.66 6.98
CA ASP A 45 -13.41 -5.76 6.33
C ASP A 45 -13.20 -5.67 4.81
N ASN A 46 -12.37 -6.55 4.24
CA ASN A 46 -11.92 -6.55 2.84
C ASN A 46 -11.16 -5.28 2.45
N THR A 47 -10.43 -4.66 3.37
CA THR A 47 -9.52 -3.55 3.08
C THR A 47 -8.13 -4.08 2.79
N VAL A 48 -7.47 -3.49 1.79
CA VAL A 48 -6.13 -3.84 1.34
C VAL A 48 -5.12 -2.82 1.85
N PHE A 49 -3.99 -3.29 2.36
CA PHE A 49 -2.89 -2.45 2.82
C PHE A 49 -1.59 -2.87 2.16
N ASN A 50 -0.93 -1.92 1.50
CA ASN A 50 0.46 -2.06 1.09
C ASN A 50 1.36 -1.27 2.03
N LEU A 51 2.34 -1.94 2.64
CA LEU A 51 3.27 -1.33 3.58
C LEU A 51 4.66 -1.25 2.95
N GLU A 52 5.21 -0.04 2.88
CA GLU A 52 6.48 0.26 2.20
C GLU A 52 7.47 0.86 3.19
N MET A 53 8.66 0.26 3.29
CA MET A 53 9.72 0.79 4.17
C MET A 53 10.58 1.82 3.44
N GLN A 54 10.83 2.97 4.07
CA GLN A 54 11.57 4.05 3.44
C GLN A 54 12.63 4.67 4.36
N THR A 55 13.90 4.39 4.10
CA THR A 55 15.03 4.87 4.92
C THR A 55 15.72 6.11 4.36
N THR A 56 15.36 6.51 3.14
CA THR A 56 15.92 7.68 2.44
C THR A 56 14.81 8.60 1.95
N THR A 57 15.03 9.91 2.00
CA THR A 57 14.06 10.93 1.59
C THR A 57 13.95 11.00 0.07
N TYR A 58 12.78 10.62 -0.45
CA TYR A 58 12.44 10.74 -1.87
C TYR A 58 11.30 11.75 -2.05
N LYS A 59 11.49 12.78 -2.89
CA LYS A 59 10.45 13.81 -3.10
C LYS A 59 9.20 13.25 -3.79
N GLU A 60 9.34 12.13 -4.48
CA GLU A 60 8.30 11.49 -5.25
C GLU A 60 7.37 10.56 -4.47
N LEU A 61 7.52 10.42 -3.14
CA LEU A 61 6.66 9.53 -2.33
C LEU A 61 5.15 9.74 -2.57
N PRO A 62 4.61 10.97 -2.65
CA PRO A 62 3.19 11.15 -2.95
C PRO A 62 2.79 10.63 -4.33
N LYS A 63 3.65 10.82 -5.34
CA LYS A 63 3.41 10.32 -6.71
C LYS A 63 3.51 8.80 -6.78
N ARG A 64 4.48 8.22 -6.05
CA ARG A 64 4.69 6.78 -5.94
C ARG A 64 3.51 6.12 -5.23
N SER A 65 3.02 6.71 -4.13
CA SER A 65 1.81 6.27 -3.42
C SER A 65 0.61 6.16 -4.36
N ARG A 66 0.29 7.27 -5.05
CA ARG A 66 -0.80 7.30 -6.03
C ARG A 66 -0.64 6.26 -7.15
N TYR A 67 0.59 6.07 -7.64
CA TYR A 67 0.86 5.07 -8.67
C TYR A 67 0.62 3.65 -8.16
N TYR A 68 1.09 3.34 -6.95
CA TYR A 68 0.96 2.01 -6.36
C TYR A 68 -0.51 1.67 -6.10
N GLN A 69 -1.25 2.61 -5.51
CA GLN A 69 -2.70 2.45 -5.27
C GLN A 69 -3.45 2.18 -6.58
N GLY A 70 -3.16 2.92 -7.65
CA GLY A 70 -3.80 2.69 -8.95
C GLY A 70 -3.48 1.34 -9.57
N ILE A 71 -2.27 0.82 -9.39
CA ILE A 71 -1.91 -0.52 -9.87
C ILE A 71 -2.58 -1.61 -9.02
N ILE A 72 -2.71 -1.40 -7.71
CA ILE A 72 -3.45 -2.28 -6.80
C ILE A 72 -4.93 -2.34 -7.24
N ASP A 73 -5.59 -1.19 -7.42
CA ASP A 73 -6.98 -1.11 -7.89
C ASP A 73 -7.16 -1.82 -9.24
N LEU A 74 -6.23 -1.63 -10.18
CA LEU A 74 -6.28 -2.27 -11.50
C LEU A 74 -5.95 -3.77 -11.47
N ASN A 75 -5.25 -4.27 -10.45
CA ASN A 75 -4.99 -5.70 -10.28
C ASN A 75 -6.23 -6.41 -9.71
N MET A 76 -7.09 -5.70 -8.98
CA MET A 76 -8.31 -6.26 -8.39
C MET A 76 -9.47 -6.44 -9.38
N ILE A 77 -9.50 -5.69 -10.47
CA ILE A 77 -10.66 -5.64 -11.38
C ILE A 77 -10.31 -6.11 -12.78
N GLU A 78 -11.10 -7.05 -13.30
CA GLU A 78 -11.02 -7.50 -14.67
C GLU A 78 -12.00 -6.76 -15.61
N LYS A 79 -11.78 -6.95 -16.91
CA LYS A 79 -12.61 -6.31 -17.94
C LYS A 79 -14.06 -6.82 -17.85
N GLY A 80 -14.98 -5.89 -17.59
CA GLY A 80 -16.42 -6.15 -17.58
C GLY A 80 -17.01 -6.39 -16.19
N GLU A 81 -16.18 -6.34 -15.15
CA GLU A 81 -16.64 -6.40 -13.76
C GLU A 81 -17.17 -5.04 -13.27
N SER A 82 -18.01 -5.08 -12.23
CA SER A 82 -18.51 -3.86 -11.58
C SER A 82 -17.39 -3.18 -10.78
N TYR A 83 -17.37 -1.86 -10.76
CA TYR A 83 -16.47 -1.10 -9.88
C TYR A 83 -16.78 -1.29 -8.40
N ASP A 84 -17.96 -1.82 -8.05
CA ASP A 84 -18.33 -2.10 -6.66
C ASP A 84 -17.48 -3.22 -6.02
N ILE A 85 -16.70 -3.96 -6.82
CA ILE A 85 -15.77 -4.97 -6.29
C ILE A 85 -14.47 -4.36 -5.76
N LEU A 86 -14.18 -3.10 -6.09
CA LEU A 86 -12.95 -2.44 -5.67
C LEU A 86 -12.98 -2.30 -4.14
N LYS A 87 -11.99 -2.94 -3.51
CA LYS A 87 -11.75 -2.84 -2.07
C LYS A 87 -11.20 -1.45 -1.74
N GLU A 88 -11.45 -0.99 -0.51
CA GLU A 88 -10.65 0.11 0.02
C GLU A 88 -9.18 -0.31 0.05
N SER A 89 -8.29 0.60 -0.35
CA SER A 89 -6.86 0.30 -0.48
C SER A 89 -6.02 1.43 0.08
N TYR A 90 -5.04 1.08 0.92
CA TYR A 90 -4.12 2.02 1.56
C TYR A 90 -2.68 1.69 1.17
N VAL A 91 -1.90 2.72 0.84
CA VAL A 91 -0.44 2.62 0.67
C VAL A 91 0.25 3.40 1.78
N ILE A 92 0.98 2.71 2.63
CA ILE A 92 1.50 3.23 3.89
C ILE A 92 3.02 3.20 3.86
N PHE A 93 3.63 4.38 3.93
CA PHE A 93 5.07 4.51 4.00
C PHE A 93 5.54 4.60 5.45
N ILE A 94 6.36 3.65 5.87
CA ILE A 94 7.04 3.68 7.16
C ILE A 94 8.41 4.30 6.94
N CYS A 95 8.54 5.57 7.34
CA CYS A 95 9.75 6.35 7.12
C CYS A 95 10.60 6.45 8.40
N THR A 96 11.93 6.43 8.26
CA THR A 96 12.85 6.78 9.35
C THR A 96 13.06 8.30 9.50
N PHE A 97 12.24 9.10 8.82
CA PHE A 97 12.30 10.56 8.76
C PHE A 97 10.87 11.13 8.69
N ASP A 98 10.70 12.36 9.14
CA ASP A 98 9.44 13.09 9.00
C ASP A 98 9.36 13.73 7.60
N PHE A 99 8.67 13.08 6.67
CA PHE A 99 8.57 13.55 5.28
C PHE A 99 7.89 14.91 5.14
N PHE A 100 6.96 15.26 6.04
CA PHE A 100 6.20 16.50 5.96
C PHE A 100 6.75 17.61 6.86
N GLU A 101 7.72 17.29 7.72
CA GLU A 101 8.39 18.23 8.63
C GLU A 101 7.40 18.95 9.57
N LYS A 102 6.32 18.27 10.00
CA LYS A 102 5.31 18.83 10.91
C LYS A 102 5.39 18.26 12.32
N GLY A 103 6.40 17.45 12.63
CA GLY A 103 6.63 16.88 13.96
C GLY A 103 5.60 15.84 14.39
N ARG A 104 4.92 15.18 13.44
CA ARG A 104 3.96 14.10 13.72
C ARG A 104 4.55 12.73 13.37
N SER A 105 4.12 11.71 14.11
CA SER A 105 4.49 10.31 13.84
C SER A 105 3.62 9.65 12.77
N VAL A 106 2.40 10.15 12.56
CA VAL A 106 1.43 9.60 11.59
C VAL A 106 0.81 10.73 10.78
N TYR A 107 0.72 10.51 9.47
CA TYR A 107 0.04 11.38 8.52
C TYR A 107 -0.92 10.55 7.69
N GLU A 108 -2.19 10.93 7.70
CA GLU A 108 -3.25 10.25 6.97
C GLU A 108 -3.81 11.18 5.91
N PHE A 109 -4.06 10.62 4.73
CA PHE A 109 -4.63 11.31 3.59
C PHE A 109 -5.62 10.38 2.91
N ASP A 110 -6.84 10.86 2.72
CA ASP A 110 -7.87 10.15 1.98
C ASP A 110 -8.09 10.83 0.62
N LYS A 111 -8.64 10.07 -0.35
CA LYS A 111 -9.13 10.65 -1.60
C LYS A 111 -10.35 11.51 -1.26
N ALA A 112 -10.23 12.82 -1.48
CA ALA A 112 -11.37 13.74 -1.42
C ALA A 112 -12.39 13.48 -2.53
#